data_AF-A0A1G5S5G2-F1
#
_entry.id   AF-A0A1G5S5G2-F1
#
_cell.length_a   1.000
_cell.length_b   1.000
_cell.length_c   1.000
_cell.angle_alpha   90.00
_cell.angle_beta   90.00
_cell.angle_gamma   90.00
#
_symmetry.space_group_name_H-M   'P 1'
#
loop_
_entity.id
_entity.type
_entity.pdbx_description
1 polymer ?
#
loop_
_entity_poly.entity_id
_entity_poly.type
_entity_poly.pdbx_seq_one_letter_code
_entity_poly.pdbx_strand_id
1 'polypeptide(L)'
;MLSNVQPLVSLPLGSFKLNLHTVGAYYYNEATGTWEYVRSRVVGDRLVFSAPHLSTYGVLQKNVVFMDMTQHWAKTVIEELAVKGIVSGRALTEYEPNGTITRAEFATILVQALQLKGDVKVTFNDVYASDWYYEYVNVAALHGLVSGVGGGKFAPNENITRQDMAIMIVKAYEKLLGTSVKGVPVEIKDLPMVSAYAKDRVLAARFNQLIGGYPDGTFKPMNNATRAEAGQMVGNLISKQ
;
A
#
# COMPACT_ATOMS: atom_id res chain seq x y z
N MET A 1 7.32 -5.13 30.82
CA MET A 1 7.37 -4.71 29.41
C MET A 1 6.64 -3.39 29.31
N LEU A 2 7.36 -2.28 29.14
CA LEU A 2 6.72 -0.99 28.88
C LEU A 2 6.06 -1.11 27.51
N SER A 3 4.74 -0.95 27.44
CA SER A 3 4.07 -0.72 26.17
C SER A 3 4.74 0.48 25.52
N ASN A 4 5.17 0.35 24.27
CA ASN A 4 5.59 1.49 23.45
C ASN A 4 4.35 2.37 23.22
N VAL A 5 4.00 3.19 24.20
CA VAL A 5 2.93 4.18 24.07
C VAL A 5 3.50 5.30 23.22
N GLN A 6 3.22 5.25 21.92
CA GLN A 6 3.49 6.39 21.04
C GLN A 6 2.50 7.51 21.40
N PRO A 7 2.97 8.73 21.69
CA PRO A 7 2.09 9.81 22.08
C PRO A 7 1.14 10.16 20.93
N LEU A 8 -0.15 10.29 21.26
CA LEU A 8 -1.17 10.77 20.33
C LEU A 8 -1.05 12.28 20.20
N VAL A 9 -0.74 12.75 18.99
CA VAL A 9 -0.60 14.17 18.65
C VAL A 9 -1.80 14.61 17.82
N SER A 10 -2.27 15.82 18.08
CA SER A 10 -3.34 16.45 17.31
C SER A 10 -2.97 17.90 16.98
N LEU A 11 -2.78 18.16 15.69
CA LEU A 11 -2.40 19.47 15.16
C LEU A 11 -3.61 20.13 14.48
N PRO A 12 -3.87 21.43 14.71
CA PRO A 12 -4.92 22.13 13.99
C PRO A 12 -4.57 22.25 12.50
N LEU A 13 -5.54 22.06 11.61
CA LEU A 13 -5.40 22.36 10.18
C LEU A 13 -5.52 23.87 9.89
N GLY A 14 -6.01 24.64 10.87
CA GLY A 14 -6.20 26.09 10.76
C GLY A 14 -7.36 26.46 9.84
N SER A 15 -7.50 27.76 9.57
CA SER A 15 -8.52 28.32 8.65
C SER A 15 -8.09 28.30 7.18
N PHE A 16 -6.99 27.63 6.87
CA PHE A 16 -6.47 27.53 5.50
C PHE A 16 -7.37 26.63 4.66
N LYS A 17 -7.63 27.01 3.41
CA LYS A 17 -8.30 26.15 2.42
C LYS A 17 -7.34 25.03 1.99
N LEU A 18 -7.12 24.06 2.86
CA LEU A 18 -6.29 22.90 2.57
C LEU A 18 -7.09 21.87 1.77
N ASN A 19 -6.44 21.26 0.79
CA ASN A 19 -6.98 20.07 0.15
C ASN A 19 -6.71 18.87 1.06
N LEU A 20 -7.79 18.36 1.69
CA LEU A 20 -7.77 17.28 2.67
C LEU A 20 -7.23 15.94 2.12
N HIS A 21 -7.21 15.77 0.80
CA HIS A 21 -6.64 14.61 0.13
C HIS A 21 -5.10 14.69 0.04
N THR A 22 -4.55 15.90 0.10
CA THR A 22 -3.12 16.17 -0.10
C THR A 22 -2.40 16.67 1.17
N VAL A 23 -3.11 16.69 2.30
CA VAL A 23 -2.57 17.08 3.61
C VAL A 23 -2.13 15.86 4.40
N GLY A 24 -1.01 15.97 5.12
CA GLY A 24 -0.51 14.91 5.99
C GLY A 24 0.36 15.45 7.11
N ALA A 25 0.61 14.58 8.10
CA ALA A 25 1.55 14.86 9.17
C ALA A 25 2.92 14.41 8.69
N TYR A 26 3.94 15.21 8.93
CA TYR A 26 5.30 14.85 8.58
C TYR A 26 6.22 15.13 9.74
N TYR A 27 7.26 14.33 9.87
CA TYR A 27 8.38 14.65 10.73
C TYR A 27 9.58 15.09 9.88
N TYR A 28 10.40 15.98 10.42
CA TYR A 28 11.63 16.40 9.76
C TYR A 28 12.76 15.42 10.09
N ASN A 29 13.29 14.71 9.09
CA ASN A 29 14.47 13.88 9.24
C ASN A 29 15.72 14.75 9.07
N GLU A 30 16.41 15.02 10.17
CA GLU A 30 17.62 15.87 10.18
C GLU A 30 18.81 15.24 9.44
N ALA A 31 18.88 13.90 9.37
CA ALA A 31 19.97 13.21 8.69
C ALA A 31 19.87 13.33 7.16
N THR A 32 18.65 13.37 6.62
CA THR A 32 18.40 13.49 5.18
C THR A 32 17.99 14.90 4.76
N GLY A 33 17.59 15.75 5.71
CA GLY A 33 17.03 17.07 5.46
C GLY A 33 15.62 17.05 4.85
N THR A 34 14.88 15.94 4.97
CA THR A 34 13.58 15.74 4.29
C THR A 34 12.40 15.59 5.25
N TRP A 35 11.21 16.01 4.81
CA TRP A 35 9.95 15.77 5.51
C TRP A 35 9.34 14.41 5.13
N GLU A 36 9.28 13.51 6.10
CA GLU A 36 8.79 12.13 5.95
C GLU A 36 7.38 11.97 6.52
N TYR A 37 6.52 11.29 5.76
CA TYR A 37 5.11 11.14 6.10
C TYR A 37 4.92 10.26 7.34
N VAL A 38 4.09 10.74 8.26
CA VAL A 38 3.61 10.00 9.43
C VAL A 38 2.16 9.65 9.18
N ARG A 39 1.80 8.38 9.39
CA ARG A 39 0.41 7.93 9.27
C ARG A 39 -0.48 8.82 10.13
N SER A 40 -1.42 9.49 9.48
CA SER A 40 -2.29 10.49 10.09
C SER A 40 -3.69 10.43 9.50
N ARG A 41 -4.69 10.83 10.27
CA ARG A 41 -6.08 10.99 9.83
C ARG A 41 -6.63 12.36 10.19
N VAL A 42 -7.53 12.88 9.34
CA VAL A 42 -8.28 14.10 9.63
C VAL A 42 -9.45 13.74 10.53
N VAL A 43 -9.60 14.46 11.65
CA VAL A 43 -10.72 14.34 12.59
C VAL A 43 -11.22 15.76 12.87
N GLY A 44 -12.37 16.11 12.29
CA GLY A 44 -12.87 17.49 12.32
C GLY A 44 -11.90 18.44 11.60
N ASP A 45 -11.45 19.47 12.29
CA ASP A 45 -10.48 20.47 11.83
C ASP A 45 -9.03 20.16 12.25
N ARG A 46 -8.78 18.93 12.70
CA ARG A 46 -7.46 18.54 13.23
C ARG A 46 -6.90 17.34 12.48
N LEU A 47 -5.58 17.32 12.40
CA LEU A 47 -4.82 16.17 11.95
C LEU A 47 -4.32 15.39 13.16
N VAL A 48 -4.68 14.12 13.24
CA VAL A 48 -4.37 13.23 14.37
C VAL A 48 -3.43 12.12 13.94
N PHE A 49 -2.35 11.90 14.70
CA PHE A 49 -1.36 10.85 14.44
C PHE A 49 -0.69 10.38 15.74
N SER A 50 -0.08 9.20 15.72
CA SER A 50 0.80 8.74 16.79
C SER A 50 2.24 9.10 16.42
N ALA A 51 2.93 9.85 17.28
CA ALA A 51 4.32 10.26 17.01
C ALA A 51 5.26 9.07 17.29
N PRO A 52 5.95 8.52 16.28
CA PRO A 52 6.74 7.30 16.46
C PRO A 52 8.03 7.50 17.25
N HIS A 53 8.57 8.72 17.28
CA HIS A 53 9.78 9.11 18.01
C HIS A 53 9.78 10.61 18.30
N LEU A 54 10.74 11.09 19.09
CA LEU A 54 10.93 12.53 19.27
C LEU A 54 11.45 13.14 17.96
N SER A 55 10.81 14.22 17.50
CA SER A 55 11.16 14.96 16.27
C SER A 55 10.38 16.27 16.22
N THR A 56 10.76 17.15 15.29
CA THR A 56 9.88 18.22 14.82
C THR A 56 8.81 17.64 13.90
N TYR A 57 7.55 18.03 14.12
CA TYR A 57 6.39 17.61 13.32
C TYR A 57 5.67 18.82 12.71
N GLY A 58 5.10 18.64 11.52
CA GLY A 58 4.36 19.67 10.81
C GLY A 58 3.19 19.12 10.01
N VAL A 59 2.21 19.99 9.77
CA VAL A 59 1.14 19.76 8.78
C VAL A 59 1.64 20.32 7.45
N LEU A 60 1.80 19.45 6.45
CA LEU A 60 2.20 19.87 5.10
C LEU A 60 1.12 19.46 4.10
N GLN A 61 0.82 20.35 3.18
CA GLN A 61 0.12 20.02 1.94
C GLN A 61 1.15 19.87 0.83
N LYS A 62 1.30 18.66 0.28
CA LYS A 62 2.18 18.41 -0.87
C LYS A 62 1.30 18.25 -2.10
N ASN A 63 1.69 18.90 -3.20
CA ASN A 63 1.04 18.67 -4.49
C ASN A 63 1.96 17.77 -5.33
N VAL A 64 1.60 16.50 -5.43
CA VAL A 64 2.24 15.57 -6.36
C VAL A 64 1.33 15.43 -7.57
N VAL A 65 1.87 15.69 -8.77
CA VAL A 65 1.12 15.62 -10.02
C VAL A 65 1.90 14.77 -11.01
N PHE A 66 1.20 13.83 -11.64
CA PHE A 66 1.74 13.01 -12.73
C PHE A 66 1.01 13.38 -14.02
N MET A 67 1.76 13.69 -15.08
CA MET A 67 1.19 14.23 -16.32
C MET A 67 0.26 13.21 -17.01
N ASP A 68 0.63 11.93 -16.94
CA ASP A 68 -0.09 10.77 -17.48
C ASP A 68 -1.32 10.36 -16.65
N MET A 69 -1.57 11.03 -15.51
CA MET A 69 -2.75 10.78 -14.66
C MET A 69 -3.89 11.77 -14.89
N THR A 70 -3.70 12.82 -15.70
CA THR A 70 -4.62 13.99 -15.77
C THR A 70 -6.10 13.64 -15.94
N GLN A 71 -6.42 12.63 -16.76
CA GLN A 71 -7.78 12.13 -17.00
C GLN A 71 -7.96 10.66 -16.59
N HIS A 72 -7.04 10.12 -15.79
CA HIS A 72 -7.05 8.73 -15.39
C HIS A 72 -7.97 8.51 -14.19
N TRP A 73 -8.79 7.44 -14.21
CA TRP A 73 -9.75 7.14 -13.15
C TRP A 73 -9.12 7.01 -11.75
N ALA A 74 -7.86 6.56 -11.70
CA ALA A 74 -7.11 6.39 -10.46
C ALA A 74 -6.36 7.66 -10.01
N LYS A 75 -6.51 8.81 -10.69
CA LYS A 75 -5.74 10.03 -10.41
C LYS A 75 -5.74 10.40 -8.93
N THR A 76 -6.94 10.62 -8.39
CA THR A 76 -7.10 11.09 -7.00
C THR A 76 -6.41 10.15 -6.02
N VAL A 77 -6.69 8.84 -6.10
CA VAL A 77 -6.09 7.87 -5.17
C VAL A 77 -4.57 7.79 -5.31
N ILE A 78 -4.03 7.87 -6.53
CA ILE A 78 -2.57 7.81 -6.74
C ILE A 78 -1.88 9.06 -6.21
N GLU A 79 -2.44 10.25 -6.46
CA GLU A 79 -1.88 11.51 -5.94
C GLU A 79 -1.92 11.53 -4.40
N GLU A 80 -3.02 11.07 -3.78
CA GLU A 80 -3.10 10.89 -2.32
C GLU A 80 -2.02 9.96 -1.77
N LEU A 81 -1.84 8.79 -2.41
CA LEU A 81 -0.83 7.83 -1.98
C LEU A 81 0.59 8.36 -2.19
N ALA A 82 0.83 9.13 -3.25
CA ALA A 82 2.13 9.72 -3.54
C ALA A 82 2.49 10.81 -2.54
N VAL A 83 1.54 11.64 -2.14
CA VAL A 83 1.69 12.60 -1.03
C VAL A 83 2.11 11.88 0.25
N LYS A 84 1.48 10.74 0.55
CA LYS A 84 1.79 9.90 1.71
C LYS A 84 3.12 9.11 1.57
N GLY A 85 3.83 9.23 0.45
CA GLY A 85 5.06 8.49 0.18
C GLY A 85 4.87 6.98 0.02
N ILE A 86 3.65 6.54 -0.29
CA ILE A 86 3.26 5.12 -0.42
C ILE A 86 3.45 4.61 -1.84
N VAL A 87 3.34 5.51 -2.82
CA VAL A 87 3.66 5.22 -4.21
C VAL A 87 4.55 6.33 -4.76
N SER A 88 5.36 6.00 -5.76
CA SER A 88 6.17 6.96 -6.51
C SER A 88 5.99 6.74 -8.01
N GLY A 89 6.29 7.77 -8.80
CA GLY A 89 6.38 7.63 -10.26
C GLY A 89 7.56 6.74 -10.67
N ARG A 90 7.52 6.20 -11.89
CA ARG A 90 8.67 5.56 -12.53
C ARG A 90 9.62 6.59 -13.16
N ALA A 91 9.11 7.78 -13.46
CA ALA A 91 9.90 8.95 -13.79
C ALA A 91 9.43 10.16 -12.95
N LEU A 92 10.15 11.28 -13.06
CA LEU A 92 9.88 12.49 -12.27
C LEU A 92 8.44 12.99 -12.41
N THR A 93 7.86 12.87 -13.60
CA THR A 93 6.52 13.40 -13.94
C THR A 93 5.54 12.33 -14.40
N GLU A 94 5.90 11.06 -14.35
CA GLU A 94 5.12 9.94 -14.91
C GLU A 94 4.92 8.82 -13.89
N TYR A 95 3.66 8.41 -13.72
CA TYR A 95 3.30 7.30 -12.83
C TYR A 95 3.29 5.94 -13.53
N GLU A 96 2.98 5.93 -14.83
CA GLU A 96 2.73 4.78 -15.68
C GLU A 96 1.51 3.94 -15.21
N PRO A 97 0.29 4.52 -15.11
CA PRO A 97 -0.86 3.85 -14.49
C PRO A 97 -1.30 2.55 -15.15
N ASN A 98 -1.13 2.46 -16.47
CA ASN A 98 -1.51 1.30 -17.27
C ASN A 98 -0.37 0.27 -17.43
N GLY A 99 0.83 0.61 -16.95
CA GLY A 99 1.96 -0.31 -16.91
C GLY A 99 1.70 -1.46 -15.93
N THR A 100 2.20 -2.65 -16.24
CA THR A 100 2.15 -3.79 -15.32
C THR A 100 3.04 -3.54 -14.10
N ILE A 101 2.60 -4.03 -12.95
CA ILE A 101 3.35 -3.94 -11.69
C ILE A 101 4.02 -5.27 -11.35
N THR A 102 5.25 -5.23 -10.83
CA THR A 102 5.97 -6.42 -10.39
C THR A 102 5.59 -6.83 -8.97
N ARG A 103 5.90 -8.08 -8.60
CA ARG A 103 5.73 -8.59 -7.23
C ARG A 103 6.51 -7.76 -6.20
N ALA A 104 7.73 -7.34 -6.53
CA ALA A 104 8.56 -6.50 -5.65
C ALA A 104 8.03 -5.07 -5.51
N GLU A 105 7.53 -4.47 -6.60
CA GLU A 105 6.88 -3.16 -6.55
C GLU A 105 5.65 -3.22 -5.64
N PHE A 106 4.79 -4.24 -5.78
CA PHE A 106 3.61 -4.34 -4.93
C PHE A 106 3.95 -4.61 -3.46
N ALA A 107 4.94 -5.46 -3.17
CA ALA A 107 5.42 -5.69 -1.81
C ALA A 107 5.94 -4.39 -1.16
N THR A 108 6.69 -3.59 -1.91
CA THR A 108 7.18 -2.27 -1.48
C THR A 108 6.03 -1.35 -1.10
N ILE A 109 5.02 -1.22 -1.96
CA ILE A 109 3.86 -0.36 -1.70
C ILE A 109 3.12 -0.80 -0.42
N LEU A 110 2.97 -2.11 -0.17
CA LEU A 110 2.34 -2.61 1.05
C LEU A 110 3.15 -2.30 2.31
N VAL A 111 4.48 -2.45 2.26
CA VAL A 111 5.38 -2.13 3.38
C VAL A 111 5.32 -0.63 3.69
N GLN A 112 5.36 0.22 2.67
CA GLN A 112 5.25 1.66 2.81
C GLN A 112 3.87 2.08 3.36
N ALA A 113 2.78 1.53 2.80
CA ALA A 113 1.42 1.77 3.27
C ALA A 113 1.25 1.42 4.76
N LEU A 114 1.83 0.29 5.16
CA LEU A 114 1.75 -0.20 6.52
C LEU A 114 2.83 0.38 7.45
N GLN A 115 3.77 1.20 6.93
CA GLN A 115 4.92 1.76 7.65
C GLN A 115 5.68 0.70 8.47
N LEU A 116 5.83 -0.49 7.87
CA LEU A 116 6.44 -1.65 8.52
C LEU A 116 7.96 -1.49 8.58
N LYS A 117 8.55 -1.99 9.67
CA LYS A 117 9.98 -1.96 9.94
C LYS A 117 10.39 -3.27 10.61
N GLY A 118 11.63 -3.70 10.41
CA GLY A 118 12.20 -4.82 11.12
C GLY A 118 13.57 -5.20 10.59
N ASP A 119 14.33 -5.92 11.39
CA ASP A 119 15.67 -6.36 11.02
C ASP A 119 15.58 -7.38 9.86
N VAL A 120 16.18 -7.00 8.73
CA VAL A 120 16.14 -7.79 7.51
C VAL A 120 17.00 -9.04 7.66
N LYS A 121 16.38 -10.21 7.46
CA LYS A 121 17.08 -11.48 7.23
C LYS A 121 16.82 -11.91 5.79
N VAL A 122 17.87 -12.39 5.11
CA VAL A 122 17.75 -12.95 3.76
C VAL A 122 16.74 -14.10 3.80
N THR A 123 15.63 -13.92 3.09
CA THR A 123 14.54 -14.91 3.06
C THR A 123 14.51 -15.68 1.73
N PHE A 124 14.94 -15.05 0.64
CA PHE A 124 14.84 -15.58 -0.71
C PHE A 124 16.18 -15.50 -1.46
N ASN A 125 16.47 -16.51 -2.26
CA ASN A 125 17.75 -16.66 -2.95
C ASN A 125 17.87 -15.79 -4.21
N ASP A 126 16.77 -15.19 -4.66
CA ASP A 126 16.68 -14.29 -5.81
C ASP A 126 16.42 -12.82 -5.41
N VAL A 127 16.68 -12.47 -4.15
CA VAL A 127 16.56 -11.12 -3.59
C VAL A 127 17.91 -10.75 -2.96
N TYR A 128 18.71 -10.00 -3.70
CA TYR A 128 20.10 -9.68 -3.33
C TYR A 128 20.19 -8.35 -2.59
N ALA A 129 21.17 -8.19 -1.70
CA ALA A 129 21.35 -6.97 -0.90
C ALA A 129 21.53 -5.69 -1.73
N SER A 130 21.97 -5.81 -2.98
CA SER A 130 22.10 -4.71 -3.94
C SER A 130 20.78 -4.30 -4.61
N ASP A 131 19.72 -5.10 -4.46
CA ASP A 131 18.43 -4.82 -5.09
C ASP A 131 17.70 -3.71 -4.32
N TRP A 132 17.13 -2.74 -5.03
CA TRP A 132 16.39 -1.63 -4.42
C TRP A 132 15.20 -2.12 -3.57
N TYR A 133 14.65 -3.29 -3.90
CA TYR A 133 13.53 -3.92 -3.19
C TYR A 133 13.97 -4.84 -2.06
N TYR A 134 15.28 -5.01 -1.80
CA TYR A 134 15.81 -5.98 -0.85
C TYR A 134 15.18 -5.84 0.53
N GLU A 135 15.24 -4.64 1.11
CA GLU A 135 14.67 -4.38 2.43
C GLU A 135 13.16 -4.60 2.43
N TYR A 136 12.46 -4.02 1.46
CA TYR A 136 11.00 -4.10 1.38
C TYR A 136 10.47 -5.52 1.26
N VAL A 137 11.06 -6.36 0.41
CA VAL A 137 10.62 -7.75 0.24
C VAL A 137 10.86 -8.56 1.51
N ASN A 138 12.01 -8.38 2.16
CA ASN A 138 12.31 -9.13 3.39
C ASN A 138 11.46 -8.64 4.57
N VAL A 139 11.18 -7.33 4.69
CA VAL A 139 10.25 -6.79 5.69
C VAL A 139 8.82 -7.30 5.43
N ALA A 140 8.38 -7.31 4.18
CA ALA A 140 7.08 -7.88 3.80
C ALA A 140 6.99 -9.36 4.20
N ALA A 141 8.07 -10.13 4.02
CA ALA A 141 8.13 -11.55 4.39
C ALA A 141 8.12 -11.74 5.91
N LEU A 142 8.92 -10.94 6.64
CA LEU A 142 8.96 -10.92 8.11
C LEU A 142 7.58 -10.68 8.72
N HIS A 143 6.79 -9.79 8.11
CA HIS A 143 5.43 -9.49 8.54
C HIS A 143 4.35 -10.40 7.93
N GLY A 144 4.74 -11.43 7.18
CA GLY A 144 3.84 -12.43 6.61
C GLY A 144 2.99 -11.94 5.42
N LEU A 145 3.29 -10.75 4.87
CA LEU A 145 2.55 -10.17 3.74
C LEU A 145 2.81 -10.91 2.43
N VAL A 146 4.01 -11.46 2.28
CA VAL A 146 4.42 -12.21 1.08
C VAL A 146 4.85 -13.62 1.44
N SER A 147 4.87 -14.46 0.41
CA SER A 147 5.44 -15.80 0.46
C SER A 147 6.14 -16.07 -0.86
N GLY A 148 7.14 -16.97 -0.83
CA GLY A 148 7.86 -17.36 -2.03
C GLY A 148 7.00 -18.14 -3.02
N VAL A 149 7.48 -18.24 -4.25
CA VAL A 149 6.85 -19.01 -5.34
C VAL A 149 7.32 -20.47 -5.39
N GLY A 150 8.14 -20.90 -4.42
CA GLY A 150 8.78 -22.21 -4.36
C GLY A 150 10.28 -22.15 -4.63
N GLY A 151 11.02 -23.23 -4.32
CA GLY A 151 12.45 -23.33 -4.57
C GLY A 151 13.32 -22.25 -3.89
N GLY A 152 12.83 -21.66 -2.78
CA GLY A 152 13.50 -20.56 -2.10
C GLY A 152 13.47 -19.21 -2.83
N LYS A 153 12.58 -19.03 -3.82
CA LYS A 153 12.47 -17.82 -4.65
C LYS A 153 11.25 -16.97 -4.31
N PHE A 154 11.36 -15.67 -4.51
CA PHE A 154 10.25 -14.71 -4.44
C PHE A 154 9.70 -14.29 -5.82
N ALA A 155 10.54 -14.36 -6.87
CA ALA A 155 10.30 -13.85 -8.20
C ALA A 155 10.00 -12.33 -8.22
N PRO A 156 10.92 -11.47 -7.74
CA PRO A 156 10.67 -10.04 -7.53
C PRO A 156 10.28 -9.28 -8.80
N ASN A 157 10.86 -9.65 -9.94
CA ASN A 157 10.70 -8.94 -11.22
C ASN A 157 9.56 -9.50 -12.08
N GLU A 158 8.87 -10.55 -11.65
CA GLU A 158 7.70 -11.06 -12.37
C GLU A 158 6.50 -10.12 -12.16
N ASN A 159 5.74 -9.91 -13.24
CA ASN A 159 4.47 -9.22 -13.17
C ASN A 159 3.49 -10.01 -12.30
N ILE A 160 2.80 -9.32 -11.40
CA ILE A 160 1.88 -9.98 -10.47
C ILE A 160 0.47 -10.09 -11.06
N THR A 161 -0.14 -11.26 -10.88
CA THR A 161 -1.53 -11.48 -11.26
C THR A 161 -2.50 -10.81 -10.28
N ARG A 162 -3.70 -10.48 -10.74
CA ARG A 162 -4.74 -9.89 -9.87
C ARG A 162 -5.12 -10.80 -8.70
N GLN A 163 -5.14 -12.12 -8.89
CA GLN A 163 -5.44 -13.05 -7.79
C GLN A 163 -4.32 -13.11 -6.74
N ASP A 164 -3.04 -13.02 -7.15
CA ASP A 164 -1.93 -13.01 -6.21
C ASP A 164 -1.85 -11.67 -5.45
N MET A 165 -2.19 -10.56 -6.11
CA MET A 165 -2.38 -9.27 -5.42
C MET A 165 -3.49 -9.35 -4.37
N ALA A 166 -4.60 -10.04 -4.65
CA ALA A 166 -5.68 -10.21 -3.68
C ALA A 166 -5.21 -10.98 -2.43
N ILE A 167 -4.31 -11.96 -2.58
CA ILE A 167 -3.71 -12.66 -1.43
C ILE A 167 -2.87 -11.69 -0.59
N MET A 168 -2.00 -10.93 -1.23
CA MET A 168 -1.09 -10.00 -0.55
C MET A 168 -1.84 -8.87 0.16
N ILE A 169 -2.86 -8.28 -0.47
CA ILE A 169 -3.65 -7.20 0.14
C ILE A 169 -4.50 -7.70 1.31
N VAL A 170 -5.01 -8.93 1.27
CA VAL A 170 -5.72 -9.53 2.41
C VAL A 170 -4.77 -9.76 3.58
N LYS A 171 -3.57 -10.28 3.34
CA LYS A 171 -2.55 -10.42 4.40
C LYS A 171 -2.18 -9.07 5.02
N ALA A 172 -2.08 -8.02 4.21
CA ALA A 172 -1.86 -6.65 4.69
C ALA A 172 -3.04 -6.15 5.53
N TYR A 173 -4.27 -6.47 5.13
CA TYR A 173 -5.46 -6.13 5.91
C TYR A 173 -5.53 -6.89 7.23
N GLU A 174 -5.25 -8.20 7.24
CA GLU A 174 -5.17 -9.01 8.47
C GLU A 174 -4.09 -8.46 9.42
N LYS A 175 -2.97 -8.01 8.87
CA LYS A 175 -1.90 -7.36 9.65
C LYS A 175 -2.38 -6.07 10.29
N LEU A 176 -3.18 -5.28 9.58
CA LEU A 176 -3.76 -4.04 10.10
C LEU A 176 -4.79 -4.33 11.22
N LEU A 177 -5.62 -5.36 11.05
CA LEU A 177 -6.64 -5.74 12.02
C LEU A 177 -6.08 -6.49 13.24
N GLY A 178 -4.94 -7.15 13.10
CA GLY A 178 -4.41 -8.08 14.11
C GLY A 178 -5.18 -9.41 14.17
N THR A 179 -5.99 -9.73 13.17
CA THR A 179 -6.77 -10.98 13.08
C THR A 179 -6.96 -11.41 11.64
N SER A 180 -7.26 -12.70 11.43
CA SER A 180 -7.53 -13.26 10.11
C SER A 180 -8.95 -12.96 9.63
N VAL A 181 -9.09 -12.79 8.31
CA VAL A 181 -10.39 -12.61 7.64
C VAL A 181 -10.65 -13.78 6.70
N LYS A 182 -11.91 -14.21 6.64
CA LYS A 182 -12.35 -15.34 5.79
C LYS A 182 -13.10 -14.84 4.56
N GLY A 183 -13.07 -15.65 3.50
CA GLY A 183 -13.94 -15.44 2.35
C GLY A 183 -15.40 -15.60 2.73
N VAL A 184 -16.22 -14.63 2.34
CA VAL A 184 -17.68 -14.74 2.37
C VAL A 184 -18.16 -14.86 0.93
N PRO A 185 -19.09 -15.78 0.62
CA PRO A 185 -19.64 -15.88 -0.72
C PRO A 185 -20.22 -14.54 -1.19
N VAL A 186 -19.65 -14.03 -2.28
CA VAL A 186 -20.06 -12.81 -2.97
C VAL A 186 -20.01 -13.08 -4.47
N GLU A 187 -20.88 -12.42 -5.23
CA GLU A 187 -20.94 -12.63 -6.66
C GLU A 187 -19.70 -12.05 -7.35
N ILE A 188 -18.98 -12.93 -8.06
CA ILE A 188 -17.87 -12.60 -8.96
C ILE A 188 -18.06 -13.50 -10.19
N LYS A 189 -18.35 -12.89 -11.34
CA LYS A 189 -18.78 -13.59 -12.56
C LYS A 189 -17.82 -14.70 -13.00
N ASP A 190 -16.52 -14.44 -12.87
CA ASP A 190 -15.42 -15.32 -13.26
C ASP A 190 -14.71 -15.95 -12.05
N LEU A 191 -15.39 -16.07 -10.91
CA LEU A 191 -14.89 -16.81 -9.74
C LEU A 191 -14.41 -18.24 -10.07
N PRO A 192 -15.04 -19.00 -11.00
CA PRO A 192 -14.53 -20.31 -11.40
C PRO A 192 -13.13 -20.29 -12.05
N MET A 193 -12.69 -19.13 -12.57
CA MET A 193 -11.35 -18.97 -13.15
C MET A 193 -10.28 -18.66 -12.10
N VAL A 194 -10.67 -18.35 -10.85
CA VAL A 194 -9.74 -18.12 -9.75
C VAL A 194 -9.11 -19.45 -9.34
N SER A 195 -7.79 -19.48 -9.23
CA SER A 195 -7.07 -20.66 -8.77
C SER A 195 -7.51 -21.05 -7.35
N ALA A 196 -7.59 -22.35 -7.07
CA ALA A 196 -8.13 -22.85 -5.79
C ALA A 196 -7.44 -22.24 -4.55
N TYR A 197 -6.12 -22.04 -4.61
CA TYR A 197 -5.34 -21.45 -3.53
C TYR A 197 -5.67 -19.97 -3.27
N ALA A 198 -6.16 -19.24 -4.27
CA ALA A 198 -6.48 -17.82 -4.18
C ALA A 198 -7.96 -17.55 -3.89
N LYS A 199 -8.83 -18.54 -4.08
CA LYS A 199 -10.29 -18.38 -4.10
C LYS A 199 -10.85 -17.75 -2.81
N ASP A 200 -10.44 -18.26 -1.65
CA ASP A 200 -10.87 -17.71 -0.36
C ASP A 200 -10.40 -16.27 -0.17
N ARG A 201 -9.16 -15.97 -0.55
CA ARG A 201 -8.58 -14.62 -0.43
C ARG A 201 -9.21 -13.62 -1.39
N VAL A 202 -9.55 -14.01 -2.62
CA VAL A 202 -10.30 -13.16 -3.55
C VAL A 202 -11.69 -12.84 -2.99
N LEU A 203 -12.41 -13.83 -2.44
CA LEU A 203 -13.69 -13.60 -1.78
C LEU A 203 -13.57 -12.68 -0.57
N ALA A 204 -12.58 -12.90 0.29
CA ALA A 204 -12.32 -12.07 1.46
C ALA A 204 -12.01 -10.62 1.06
N ALA A 205 -11.16 -10.44 0.05
CA ALA A 205 -10.81 -9.13 -0.46
C ALA A 205 -12.03 -8.39 -1.02
N ARG A 206 -12.89 -9.09 -1.78
CA ARG A 206 -14.11 -8.52 -2.37
C ARG A 206 -15.13 -8.15 -1.30
N PHE A 207 -15.38 -9.04 -0.34
CA PHE A 207 -16.30 -8.81 0.77
C PHE A 207 -15.89 -7.60 1.62
N ASN A 208 -14.59 -7.46 1.91
CA ASN A 208 -14.05 -6.34 2.68
C ASN A 208 -13.81 -5.08 1.84
N GLN A 209 -14.22 -5.07 0.56
CA GLN A 209 -14.07 -3.95 -0.37
C GLN A 209 -12.60 -3.50 -0.56
N LEU A 210 -11.65 -4.43 -0.42
CA LEU A 210 -10.24 -4.17 -0.74
C LEU A 210 -10.02 -4.19 -2.26
N ILE A 211 -10.82 -4.97 -2.99
CA ILE A 211 -10.71 -5.11 -4.44
C ILE A 211 -12.02 -4.78 -5.17
N GLY A 212 -11.86 -4.17 -6.35
CA GLY A 212 -12.91 -3.96 -7.33
C GLY A 212 -13.02 -5.09 -8.35
N GLY A 213 -13.92 -4.90 -9.32
CA GLY A 213 -14.03 -5.69 -10.54
C GLY A 213 -14.16 -4.76 -11.74
N TYR A 214 -14.19 -5.31 -12.93
CA TYR A 214 -14.42 -4.55 -14.16
C TYR A 214 -15.92 -4.26 -14.36
N PRO A 215 -16.27 -3.27 -15.21
CA PRO A 215 -17.68 -2.93 -15.48
C PRO A 215 -18.53 -4.09 -16.02
N ASP A 216 -17.90 -5.12 -16.61
CA ASP A 216 -18.54 -6.33 -17.12
C ASP A 216 -18.85 -7.39 -16.03
N GLY A 217 -18.60 -7.06 -14.76
CA GLY A 217 -18.80 -7.91 -13.59
C GLY A 217 -17.68 -8.92 -13.32
N THR A 218 -16.60 -8.91 -14.11
CA THR A 218 -15.47 -9.83 -13.95
C THR A 218 -14.40 -9.30 -12.99
N PHE A 219 -13.58 -10.19 -12.44
CA PHE A 219 -12.39 -9.88 -11.67
C PHE A 219 -11.09 -10.05 -12.47
N LYS A 220 -11.09 -10.89 -13.52
CA LYS A 220 -9.95 -11.27 -14.37
C LYS A 220 -8.74 -11.77 -13.57
N PRO A 221 -8.88 -12.87 -12.82
CA PRO A 221 -7.90 -13.29 -11.82
C PRO A 221 -6.49 -13.56 -12.36
N MET A 222 -6.41 -14.06 -13.60
CA MET A 222 -5.15 -14.47 -14.23
C MET A 222 -4.44 -13.32 -14.98
N ASN A 223 -5.09 -12.17 -15.13
CA ASN A 223 -4.47 -11.02 -15.77
C ASN A 223 -3.40 -10.42 -14.87
N ASN A 224 -2.31 -9.95 -15.48
CA ASN A 224 -1.36 -9.09 -14.80
C ASN A 224 -2.04 -7.78 -14.39
N ALA A 225 -1.82 -7.36 -13.15
CA ALA A 225 -2.38 -6.14 -12.63
C ALA A 225 -1.59 -4.91 -13.10
N THR A 226 -2.29 -3.79 -13.25
CA THR A 226 -1.65 -2.51 -13.54
C THR A 226 -1.23 -1.77 -12.27
N ARG A 227 -0.33 -0.80 -12.40
CA ARG A 227 0.06 0.09 -11.29
C ARG A 227 -1.12 0.86 -10.71
N ALA A 228 -2.05 1.33 -11.56
CA ALA A 228 -3.26 1.99 -11.09
C ALA A 228 -4.17 1.05 -10.28
N GLU A 229 -4.31 -0.21 -10.69
CA GLU A 229 -5.08 -1.20 -9.94
C GLU A 229 -4.46 -1.50 -8.57
N ALA A 230 -3.13 -1.65 -8.53
CA ALA A 230 -2.40 -1.81 -7.27
C ALA A 230 -2.56 -0.62 -6.33
N GLY A 231 -2.41 0.60 -6.84
CA GLY A 231 -2.63 1.81 -6.07
C GLY A 231 -4.07 1.92 -5.56
N GLN A 232 -5.07 1.60 -6.37
CA GLN A 232 -6.47 1.62 -5.91
C GLN A 232 -6.72 0.59 -4.79
N MET A 233 -6.18 -0.63 -4.89
CA MET A 233 -6.32 -1.63 -3.82
C MET A 233 -5.70 -1.16 -2.51
N VAL A 234 -4.54 -0.50 -2.59
CA VAL A 234 -3.84 0.04 -1.42
C VAL A 234 -4.58 1.25 -0.84
N GLY A 235 -5.14 2.12 -1.68
CA GLY A 235 -6.03 3.20 -1.25
C GLY A 235 -7.25 2.66 -0.48
N ASN A 236 -7.86 1.57 -0.97
CA ASN A 236 -8.95 0.89 -0.27
C ASN A 236 -8.51 0.31 1.07
N LEU A 237 -7.30 -0.26 1.17
CA LEU A 237 -6.76 -0.77 2.44
C LEU A 237 -6.57 0.36 3.46
N ILE A 238 -5.99 1.49 3.03
CA ILE A 238 -5.69 2.61 3.92
C ILE A 238 -6.95 3.31 4.42
N SER A 239 -8.04 3.29 3.65
CA SER A 239 -9.33 3.84 4.09
C SER A 239 -10.04 2.98 5.15
N LYS A 240 -9.53 1.77 5.45
CA LYS A 240 -10.05 0.92 6.55
C LYS A 240 -9.41 1.20 7.91
N GLN A 241 -8.54 2.20 8.00
CA GLN A 241 -7.81 2.59 9.23
C GLN A 241 -8.63 3.50 10.16
#